data_AF-A0A8S9YMT1-F1
#
_entry.id   AF-A0A8S9YMT1-F1
#
_cell.length_a   1.000
_cell.length_b   1.000
_cell.length_c   1.000
_cell.angle_alpha   90.00
_cell.angle_beta   90.00
_cell.angle_gamma   90.00
#
_symmetry.space_group_name_H-M   'P 1'
#
loop_
_entity.id
_entity.type
_entity.pdbx_description
1 polymer ?
#
loop_
_entity_poly.entity_id
_entity_poly.type
_entity_poly.pdbx_seq_one_letter_code
_entity_poly.pdbx_strand_id
1 'polypeptide(L)'
;MANQTSLGDERSPVLHRFRTVAGDSFSRISELLKSETDSSSGVVDDAILSEILNELVLNSVDDLPSTLHNLHQTQKRLQSQLENLAAEHYPVFLAKADASHNALKNLSNIVSANNTLISRVPELSDCAKAFLSKARILNDAIKINSKALDRHAQLLELLELPQLMETSIQNGHFDDAIAILAYTKRLAKKRGSTIPIIKIISSQVNAVGSQLIHQLCNQLRSPLSLPICIKVVVFLRRTGVFTEQELRLKFLQARTTCLIDQLASGLTAPRVSEVGRKEIDDHKTGGFRNPDRARYEAYWRATRRVEITRVQLFDIVTQYRQVSEYKF
;
A
#
# COMPACT_ATOMS: atom_id res chain seq x y z
N MET A 1 65.00 19.62 55.49
CA MET A 1 66.22 20.05 54.79
C MET A 1 65.98 21.51 54.43
N ALA A 2 66.45 22.43 55.29
CA ALA A 2 67.64 23.26 55.03
C ALA A 2 67.45 24.11 53.75
N ASN A 3 67.46 25.44 53.74
CA ASN A 3 68.08 26.45 54.61
C ASN A 3 67.41 27.82 54.30
N GLN A 4 67.00 28.59 55.33
CA GLN A 4 67.62 29.86 55.78
C GLN A 4 67.30 31.10 54.89
N THR A 5 66.44 32.04 55.36
CA THR A 5 66.74 33.33 56.07
C THR A 5 67.47 34.34 55.17
N SER A 6 67.24 35.65 55.14
CA SER A 6 66.70 36.67 56.06
C SER A 6 66.73 38.00 55.24
N LEU A 7 65.69 38.84 55.21
CA LEU A 7 65.53 40.07 56.04
C LEU A 7 66.62 41.17 55.88
N GLY A 8 66.15 42.41 55.68
CA GLY A 8 66.90 43.68 55.67
C GLY A 8 66.88 44.32 54.28
N ASP A 9 65.99 45.25 53.91
CA ASP A 9 65.87 46.63 54.44
C ASP A 9 67.23 47.24 54.77
N GLU A 10 67.81 48.00 53.83
CA GLU A 10 68.43 49.29 54.14
C GLU A 10 68.79 50.07 52.86
N ARG A 11 68.37 51.33 52.93
CA ARG A 11 68.68 52.45 52.05
C ARG A 11 70.19 52.68 51.89
N SER A 12 70.61 52.96 50.66
CA SER A 12 71.68 53.89 50.19
C SER A 12 72.83 54.27 51.15
N PRO A 13 74.10 54.34 50.69
CA PRO A 13 74.59 55.65 50.20
C PRO A 13 75.64 55.57 49.05
N VAL A 14 75.47 56.38 48.00
CA VAL A 14 76.13 57.68 47.73
C VAL A 14 77.66 57.60 47.49
N LEU A 15 78.11 58.01 46.29
CA LEU A 15 78.94 59.20 46.04
C LEU A 15 79.82 59.06 44.77
N HIS A 16 79.52 59.94 43.81
CA HIS A 16 80.44 60.65 42.90
C HIS A 16 81.32 59.80 41.95
N ARG A 17 81.44 60.12 40.64
CA ARG A 17 81.54 61.46 40.03
C ARG A 17 81.42 61.23 38.51
N PHE A 18 80.34 61.68 37.88
CA PHE A 18 80.34 61.77 36.41
C PHE A 18 81.12 63.01 36.01
N ARG A 19 82.29 62.77 35.43
CA ARG A 19 83.08 63.74 34.67
C ARG A 19 82.26 64.12 33.44
N THR A 20 82.10 65.42 33.24
CA THR A 20 81.44 66.07 32.12
C THR A 20 81.80 65.45 30.78
N VAL A 21 80.80 64.88 30.09
CA VAL A 21 80.79 64.72 28.62
C VAL A 21 79.33 64.90 28.17
N ALA A 22 79.08 66.03 27.51
CA ALA A 22 77.76 66.57 27.17
C ALA A 22 77.08 65.88 25.96
N GLY A 23 77.06 64.53 25.90
CA GLY A 23 76.52 63.81 24.73
C GLY A 23 75.69 62.56 25.05
N ASP A 24 76.05 61.79 26.07
CA ASP A 24 75.50 60.43 26.27
C ASP A 24 74.26 60.35 27.17
N SER A 25 73.88 61.44 27.84
CA SER A 25 72.68 61.48 28.68
C SER A 25 71.39 61.62 27.87
N PHE A 26 71.46 62.12 26.62
CA PHE A 26 70.29 62.40 25.78
C PHE A 26 69.76 61.16 25.06
N SER A 27 70.63 60.28 24.58
CA SER A 27 70.25 59.02 23.95
C SER A 27 69.62 58.05 24.95
N ARG A 28 70.10 58.04 26.20
CA ARG A 28 69.59 57.16 27.27
C ARG A 28 68.18 57.49 27.73
N ILE A 29 67.77 58.75 27.73
CA ILE A 29 66.40 59.14 28.14
C ILE A 29 65.38 58.73 27.06
N SER A 30 65.72 58.90 25.78
CA SER A 30 64.88 58.45 24.67
C SER A 30 64.77 56.93 24.59
N GLU A 31 65.80 56.20 25.00
CA GLU A 31 65.81 54.73 25.03
C GLU A 31 65.00 54.20 26.23
N LEU A 32 65.04 54.89 27.38
CA LEU A 32 64.27 54.53 28.58
C LEU A 32 62.75 54.73 28.40
N LEU A 33 62.29 55.83 27.79
CA LEU A 33 60.86 56.06 27.54
C LEU A 33 60.26 55.10 26.50
N LYS A 34 61.07 54.66 25.52
CA LYS A 34 60.67 53.62 24.57
C LYS A 34 60.53 52.25 25.23
N SER A 35 61.37 51.94 26.24
CA SER A 35 61.27 50.68 26.97
C SER A 35 60.03 50.56 27.86
N GLU A 36 59.44 51.68 28.33
CA GLU A 36 58.20 51.66 29.13
C GLU A 36 56.91 51.71 28.28
N THR A 37 56.97 52.16 27.02
CA THR A 37 55.78 52.32 26.15
C THR A 37 55.35 51.04 25.43
N ASP A 38 56.16 49.99 25.45
CA ASP A 38 55.83 48.69 24.83
C ASP A 38 54.71 47.91 25.54
N SER A 39 54.16 48.43 26.66
CA SER A 39 53.15 47.71 27.47
C SER A 39 51.69 48.08 27.21
N SER A 40 51.37 49.06 26.36
CA SER A 40 49.96 49.33 26.02
C SER A 40 49.77 49.79 24.59
N SER A 41 49.27 48.87 23.76
CA SER A 41 48.79 49.15 22.41
C SER A 41 47.66 50.18 22.43
N GLY A 42 47.90 51.33 21.81
CA GLY A 42 46.89 52.32 21.51
C GLY A 42 47.51 53.39 20.64
N VAL A 43 47.17 53.38 19.34
CA VAL A 43 47.58 54.36 18.34
C VAL A 43 47.20 55.75 18.82
N VAL A 44 48.15 56.45 19.44
CA VAL A 44 48.07 57.88 19.71
C VAL A 44 49.22 58.49 18.92
N ASP A 45 48.84 59.25 17.89
CA ASP A 45 49.66 59.89 16.86
C ASP A 45 51.13 60.13 17.26
N ASP A 46 52.02 59.27 16.75
CA ASP A 46 53.49 59.36 16.86
C ASP A 46 54.04 60.74 16.42
N ALA A 47 53.30 61.47 15.58
CA ALA A 47 53.66 62.81 15.10
C ALA A 47 53.62 63.89 16.21
N ILE A 48 52.63 63.84 17.11
CA ILE A 48 52.49 64.83 18.19
C ILE A 48 53.49 64.52 19.30
N LEU A 49 53.72 63.24 19.58
CA LEU A 49 54.73 62.78 20.54
C LEU A 49 56.15 63.16 20.12
N SER A 50 56.47 63.04 18.83
CA SER A 50 57.79 63.42 18.29
C SER A 50 58.02 64.94 18.27
N GLU A 51 56.98 65.75 18.07
CA GLU A 51 57.09 67.22 18.12
C GLU A 51 57.32 67.74 19.54
N ILE A 52 56.62 67.17 20.53
CA ILE A 52 56.82 67.48 21.96
C ILE A 52 58.21 67.06 22.44
N LEU A 53 58.71 65.89 21.98
CA LEU A 53 60.06 65.44 22.28
C LEU A 53 61.13 66.37 21.70
N ASN A 54 60.91 66.94 20.52
CA ASN A 54 61.83 67.91 19.91
C ASN A 54 61.80 69.26 20.64
N GLU A 55 60.64 69.72 21.13
CA GLU A 55 60.54 70.91 22.00
C GLU A 55 61.25 70.71 23.35
N LEU A 56 61.20 69.49 23.92
CA LEU A 56 61.92 69.15 25.15
C LEU A 56 63.45 69.12 24.97
N VAL A 57 63.93 68.80 23.76
CA VAL A 57 65.36 68.69 23.44
C VAL A 57 66.00 70.08 23.22
N LEU A 58 65.20 71.11 22.91
CA LEU A 58 65.67 72.47 22.62
C LEU A 58 65.73 73.39 23.86
N ASN A 59 65.06 73.05 24.96
CA ASN A 59 65.04 73.86 26.18
C ASN A 59 66.01 73.32 27.25
N SER A 60 66.84 74.19 27.84
CA SER A 60 67.83 73.86 28.86
C SER A 60 67.19 73.41 30.18
N VAL A 61 67.94 72.62 30.96
CA VAL A 61 67.55 71.91 32.21
C VAL A 61 66.77 72.76 33.24
N ASP A 62 66.91 74.09 33.25
CA ASP A 62 66.18 74.99 34.15
C ASP A 62 64.69 75.20 33.77
N ASP A 63 64.29 74.92 32.53
CA ASP A 63 62.90 75.00 32.03
C ASP A 63 62.19 73.63 31.96
N LEU A 64 62.85 72.55 32.38
CA LEU A 64 62.23 71.23 32.46
C LEU A 64 61.05 71.18 33.47
N PRO A 65 61.10 71.85 34.64
CA PRO A 65 59.97 71.89 35.56
C PRO A 65 58.79 72.69 34.98
N SER A 66 59.06 73.76 34.24
CA SER A 66 58.03 74.61 33.63
C SER A 66 57.39 73.95 32.42
N THR A 67 58.17 73.25 31.58
CA THR A 67 57.68 72.44 30.47
C THR A 67 56.94 71.18 30.94
N LEU A 68 57.41 70.46 31.96
CA LEU A 68 56.64 69.39 32.59
C LEU A 68 55.36 69.90 33.23
N HIS A 69 55.39 71.08 33.86
CA HIS A 69 54.19 71.70 34.42
C HIS A 69 53.19 72.08 33.32
N ASN A 70 53.68 72.64 32.21
CA ASN A 70 52.86 72.95 31.03
C ASN A 70 52.29 71.69 30.39
N LEU A 71 53.05 70.60 30.28
CA LEU A 71 52.55 69.31 29.79
C LEU A 71 51.54 68.69 30.76
N HIS A 72 51.76 68.76 32.07
CA HIS A 72 50.76 68.33 33.04
C HIS A 72 49.50 69.22 32.98
N GLN A 73 49.66 70.50 32.71
CA GLN A 73 48.56 71.46 32.59
C GLN A 73 47.80 71.26 31.27
N THR A 74 48.48 70.94 30.17
CA THR A 74 47.84 70.58 28.89
C THR A 74 47.19 69.21 28.97
N GLN A 75 47.80 68.23 29.64
CA GLN A 75 47.18 66.94 29.93
C GLN A 75 45.93 67.11 30.79
N LYS A 76 45.98 67.88 31.88
CA LYS A 76 44.80 68.21 32.70
C LYS A 76 43.76 69.02 31.91
N ARG A 77 44.18 69.91 31.02
CA ARG A 77 43.29 70.68 30.14
C ARG A 77 42.62 69.77 29.12
N LEU A 78 43.34 68.85 28.49
CA LEU A 78 42.79 67.89 27.54
C LEU A 78 41.90 66.88 28.25
N GLN A 79 42.25 66.45 29.46
CA GLN A 79 41.44 65.57 30.28
C GLN A 79 40.13 66.26 30.69
N SER A 80 40.18 67.52 31.16
CA SER A 80 38.97 68.30 31.45
C SER A 80 38.16 68.62 30.19
N GLN A 81 38.79 68.86 29.04
CA GLN A 81 38.09 69.02 27.76
C GLN A 81 37.44 67.71 27.30
N LEU A 82 38.11 66.58 27.48
CA LEU A 82 37.57 65.26 27.17
C LEU A 82 36.44 64.89 28.14
N GLU A 83 36.58 65.21 29.42
CA GLU A 83 35.54 65.03 30.44
C GLU A 83 34.32 65.91 30.15
N ASN A 84 34.53 67.18 29.80
CA ASN A 84 33.45 68.09 29.40
C ASN A 84 32.78 67.62 28.11
N LEU A 85 33.53 67.19 27.11
CA LEU A 85 33.00 66.66 25.85
C LEU A 85 32.26 65.33 26.05
N ALA A 86 32.80 64.45 26.91
CA ALA A 86 32.17 63.21 27.30
C ALA A 86 30.90 63.45 28.13
N ALA A 87 30.86 64.51 28.94
CA ALA A 87 29.67 64.92 29.69
C ALA A 87 28.61 65.57 28.78
N GLU A 88 29.00 66.45 27.86
CA GLU A 88 28.11 67.11 26.89
C GLU A 88 27.51 66.11 25.89
N HIS A 89 28.29 65.13 25.44
CA HIS A 89 27.85 64.10 24.50
C HIS A 89 27.58 62.74 25.16
N TYR A 90 27.46 62.69 26.49
CA TYR A 90 27.11 61.47 27.22
C TYR A 90 25.86 60.75 26.66
N PRO A 91 24.77 61.45 26.27
CA PRO A 91 23.59 60.80 25.69
C PRO A 91 23.86 60.10 24.37
N VAL A 92 24.79 60.62 23.55
CA VAL A 92 25.17 60.04 22.26
C VAL A 92 25.98 58.77 22.49
N PHE A 93 26.91 58.77 23.45
CA PHE A 93 27.65 57.56 23.83
C PHE A 93 26.73 56.49 24.40
N LEU A 94 25.78 56.87 25.26
CA LEU A 94 24.79 55.94 25.81
C LEU A 94 23.90 55.36 24.69
N ALA A 95 23.36 56.20 23.81
CA ALA A 95 22.54 55.76 22.68
C ALA A 95 23.30 54.85 21.71
N LYS A 96 24.60 55.09 21.49
CA LYS A 96 25.46 54.26 20.63
C LYS A 96 25.78 52.92 21.29
N ALA A 97 26.04 52.91 22.61
CA ALA A 97 26.21 51.69 23.40
C ALA A 97 24.93 50.86 23.43
N ASP A 98 23.77 51.49 23.63
CA ASP A 98 22.45 50.85 23.61
C ASP A 98 22.11 50.30 22.22
N ALA A 99 22.38 51.06 21.15
CA ALA A 99 22.20 50.60 19.78
C ALA A 99 23.10 49.39 19.47
N SER A 100 24.35 49.41 19.93
CA SER A 100 25.30 48.29 19.79
C SER A 100 24.83 47.06 20.58
N HIS A 101 24.40 47.24 21.83
CA HIS A 101 23.88 46.15 22.65
C HIS A 101 22.61 45.54 22.06
N ASN A 102 21.68 46.37 21.56
CA ASN A 102 20.49 45.90 20.85
C ASN A 102 20.85 45.16 19.56
N ALA A 103 21.82 45.64 18.78
CA ALA A 103 22.30 44.94 17.60
C ALA A 103 22.90 43.57 17.94
N LEU A 104 23.74 43.48 18.98
CA LEU A 104 24.31 42.22 19.46
C LEU A 104 23.24 41.25 19.97
N LYS A 105 22.24 41.75 20.70
CA LYS A 105 21.10 40.95 21.15
C LYS A 105 20.27 40.43 19.98
N ASN A 106 20.00 41.26 18.98
CA ASN A 106 19.29 40.85 17.77
C ASN A 106 20.08 39.83 16.97
N LEU A 107 21.39 40.01 16.82
CA LEU A 107 22.27 39.03 16.18
C LEU A 107 22.26 37.70 16.95
N SER A 108 22.30 37.73 18.28
CA SER A 108 22.18 36.53 19.11
C SER A 108 20.83 35.82 18.90
N ASN A 109 19.73 36.57 18.81
CA ASN A 109 18.40 36.04 18.50
C ASN A 109 18.33 35.43 17.08
N ILE A 110 18.98 36.06 16.10
CA ILE A 110 19.05 35.54 14.73
C ILE A 110 19.87 34.25 14.72
N VAL A 111 21.01 34.21 15.42
CA VAL A 111 21.84 33.01 15.52
C VAL A 111 21.08 31.87 16.20
N SER A 112 20.34 32.14 17.27
CA SER A 112 19.54 31.11 17.93
C SER A 112 18.37 30.61 17.07
N ALA A 113 17.67 31.50 16.36
CA ALA A 113 16.62 31.14 15.40
C ALA A 113 17.17 30.37 14.19
N ASN A 114 18.37 30.71 13.71
CA ASN A 114 19.02 29.98 12.63
C ASN A 114 19.44 28.58 13.10
N ASN A 115 19.96 28.43 14.32
CA ASN A 115 20.31 27.14 14.89
C ASN A 115 19.08 26.24 15.09
N THR A 116 17.94 26.81 15.49
CA THR A 116 16.69 26.04 15.59
C THR A 116 16.13 25.67 14.22
N LEU A 117 16.27 26.53 13.20
CA LEU A 117 15.90 26.16 11.83
C LEU A 117 16.77 25.01 11.30
N ILE A 118 18.08 25.11 11.49
CA ILE A 118 19.04 24.07 11.07
C ILE A 118 18.73 22.72 11.72
N SER A 119 18.28 22.70 12.98
CA SER A 119 17.91 21.44 13.63
C SER A 119 16.55 20.87 13.19
N ARG A 120 15.61 21.72 12.73
CA ARG A 120 14.27 21.30 12.28
C ARG A 120 14.19 20.90 10.80
N VAL A 121 15.07 21.42 9.95
CA VAL A 121 15.11 21.06 8.52
C VAL A 121 15.28 19.54 8.28
N PRO A 122 16.14 18.81 9.02
CA PRO A 122 16.24 17.36 8.93
C PRO A 122 14.94 16.65 9.29
N GLU A 123 14.29 17.06 10.40
CA GLU A 123 13.01 16.49 10.82
C GLU A 123 11.93 16.71 9.74
N LEU A 124 11.86 17.90 9.15
CA LEU A 124 10.95 18.20 8.05
C LEU A 124 11.26 17.35 6.81
N SER A 125 12.54 17.16 6.49
CA SER A 125 12.98 16.31 5.38
C SER A 125 12.55 14.86 5.58
N ASP A 126 12.69 14.33 6.79
CA ASP A 126 12.28 12.97 7.11
C ASP A 126 10.75 12.81 7.14
N CYS A 127 10.01 13.80 7.65
CA CYS A 127 8.56 13.86 7.52
C CYS A 127 8.13 13.90 6.04
N ALA A 128 8.80 14.68 5.20
CA ALA A 128 8.49 14.76 3.77
C ALA A 128 8.77 13.44 3.04
N LYS A 129 9.87 12.74 3.37
CA LYS A 129 10.15 11.39 2.86
C LYS A 129 9.08 10.38 3.29
N ALA A 130 8.68 10.42 4.56
CA ALA A 130 7.62 9.56 5.09
C ALA A 130 6.25 9.87 4.47
N PHE A 131 5.97 11.14 4.19
CA PHE A 131 4.78 11.55 3.45
C PHE A 131 4.82 11.03 2.01
N LEU A 132 5.93 11.21 1.30
CA LEU A 132 6.09 10.74 -0.08
C LEU A 132 5.96 9.22 -0.18
N SER A 133 6.49 8.45 0.77
CA SER A 133 6.34 6.99 0.76
C SER A 133 4.88 6.57 0.97
N LYS A 134 4.16 7.19 1.91
CA LYS A 134 2.72 6.97 2.11
C LYS A 134 1.90 7.40 0.90
N ALA A 135 2.21 8.55 0.31
CA ALA A 135 1.52 9.07 -0.87
C ALA A 135 1.72 8.16 -2.09
N ARG A 136 2.88 7.52 -2.25
CA ARG A 136 3.13 6.52 -3.30
C ARG A 136 2.21 5.31 -3.15
N ILE A 137 2.13 4.74 -1.94
CA ILE A 137 1.25 3.60 -1.65
C ILE A 137 -0.21 3.96 -1.95
N LEU A 138 -0.65 5.15 -1.53
CA LEU A 138 -2.00 5.63 -1.81
C LEU A 138 -2.24 5.82 -3.31
N ASN A 139 -1.28 6.40 -4.03
CA ASN A 139 -1.40 6.61 -5.47
C ASN A 139 -1.45 5.26 -6.21
N ASP A 140 -0.66 4.28 -5.80
CA ASP A 140 -0.71 2.93 -6.38
C ASP A 140 -2.06 2.24 -6.10
N ALA A 141 -2.60 2.39 -4.88
CA ALA A 141 -3.94 1.90 -4.55
C ALA A 141 -5.02 2.61 -5.39
N ILE A 142 -4.95 3.93 -5.56
CA ILE A 142 -5.89 4.69 -6.42
C ILE A 142 -5.76 4.26 -7.88
N LYS A 143 -4.54 4.02 -8.38
CA LYS A 143 -4.33 3.50 -9.75
C LYS A 143 -4.89 2.10 -9.94
N ILE A 144 -4.78 1.23 -8.95
CA ILE A 144 -5.38 -0.11 -9.00
C ILE A 144 -6.92 0.01 -8.95
N ASN A 145 -7.45 0.84 -8.05
CA ASN A 145 -8.89 1.03 -7.89
C ASN A 145 -9.53 1.68 -9.12
N SER A 146 -8.88 2.67 -9.74
CA SER A 146 -9.36 3.28 -11.00
C SER A 146 -9.38 2.25 -12.13
N LYS A 147 -8.33 1.44 -12.31
CA LYS A 147 -8.33 0.35 -13.29
C LYS A 147 -9.42 -0.70 -13.01
N ALA A 148 -9.65 -1.02 -11.73
CA ALA A 148 -10.71 -1.93 -11.33
C ALA A 148 -12.09 -1.34 -11.64
N LEU A 149 -12.28 -0.04 -11.43
CA LEU A 149 -13.51 0.68 -11.75
C LEU A 149 -13.77 0.73 -13.26
N ASP A 150 -12.75 1.04 -14.07
CA ASP A 150 -12.85 1.07 -15.54
C ASP A 150 -13.24 -0.30 -16.12
N ARG A 151 -12.81 -1.38 -15.45
CA ARG A 151 -13.06 -2.77 -15.88
C ARG A 151 -14.13 -3.48 -15.06
N HIS A 152 -14.83 -2.76 -14.18
CA HIS A 152 -15.74 -3.40 -13.21
C HIS A 152 -16.85 -4.21 -13.89
N ALA A 153 -17.37 -3.74 -15.04
CA ALA A 153 -18.43 -4.43 -15.76
C ALA A 153 -17.97 -5.81 -16.28
N GLN A 154 -16.75 -5.86 -16.85
CA GLN A 154 -16.16 -7.12 -17.33
C GLN A 154 -15.84 -8.08 -16.18
N LEU A 155 -15.48 -7.54 -15.00
CA LEU A 155 -15.28 -8.35 -13.80
C LEU A 155 -16.60 -8.89 -13.26
N LEU A 156 -17.66 -8.09 -13.31
CA LEU A 156 -18.99 -8.49 -12.88
C LEU A 156 -19.55 -9.59 -13.78
N GLU A 157 -19.47 -9.43 -15.11
CA GLU A 157 -19.86 -10.47 -16.08
C GLU A 157 -19.16 -11.81 -15.79
N LEU A 158 -17.87 -11.77 -15.42
CA LEU A 158 -17.11 -12.96 -15.07
C LEU A 158 -17.58 -13.60 -13.76
N LEU A 159 -17.90 -12.77 -12.76
CA LEU A 159 -18.40 -13.20 -11.46
C LEU A 159 -19.83 -13.76 -11.55
N GLU A 160 -20.64 -13.28 -12.50
CA GLU A 160 -22.02 -13.69 -12.72
C GLU A 160 -22.16 -14.97 -13.56
N LEU A 161 -21.10 -15.48 -14.18
CA LEU A 161 -21.14 -16.70 -15.00
C LEU A 161 -21.83 -17.92 -14.35
N PRO A 162 -21.60 -18.25 -13.05
CA PRO A 162 -22.29 -19.36 -12.40
C PRO A 162 -23.80 -19.14 -12.32
N GLN A 163 -24.22 -17.93 -11.96
CA GLN A 163 -25.63 -17.56 -11.84
C GLN A 163 -26.30 -17.53 -13.22
N LEU A 164 -25.62 -16.95 -14.22
CA LEU A 164 -26.07 -16.96 -15.61
C LEU A 164 -26.28 -18.39 -16.14
N MET A 165 -25.35 -19.30 -15.82
CA MET A 165 -25.50 -20.71 -16.18
C MET A 165 -26.69 -21.35 -15.48
N GLU A 166 -26.89 -21.09 -14.19
CA GLU A 166 -28.03 -21.62 -13.44
C GLU A 166 -29.38 -21.14 -14.02
N THR A 167 -29.51 -19.85 -14.29
CA THR A 167 -30.68 -19.28 -14.95
C THR A 167 -30.89 -19.85 -16.36
N SER A 168 -29.80 -20.06 -17.11
CA SER A 168 -29.88 -20.66 -18.46
C SER A 168 -30.41 -22.09 -18.41
N ILE A 169 -30.02 -22.87 -17.40
CA ILE A 169 -30.52 -24.24 -17.17
C ILE A 169 -32.00 -24.21 -16.80
N GLN A 170 -32.41 -23.33 -15.88
CA GLN A 170 -33.82 -23.19 -15.46
C GLN A 170 -34.72 -22.79 -16.63
N ASN A 171 -34.23 -21.94 -17.54
CA ASN A 171 -34.96 -21.50 -18.73
C ASN A 171 -34.93 -22.51 -19.90
N GLY A 172 -34.18 -23.61 -19.78
CA GLY A 172 -34.06 -24.64 -20.84
C GLY A 172 -33.08 -24.30 -21.97
N HIS A 173 -32.31 -23.23 -21.85
CA HIS A 173 -31.26 -22.83 -22.81
C HIS A 173 -29.96 -23.63 -22.56
N PHE A 174 -29.99 -24.93 -22.88
CA PHE A 174 -28.86 -25.83 -22.63
C PHE A 174 -27.62 -25.53 -23.49
N ASP A 175 -27.81 -24.99 -24.69
CA ASP A 175 -26.71 -24.59 -25.58
C ASP A 175 -25.80 -23.53 -24.93
N ASP A 176 -26.41 -22.48 -24.36
CA ASP A 176 -25.70 -21.39 -23.71
C ASP A 176 -25.02 -21.86 -22.42
N ALA A 177 -25.71 -22.69 -21.63
CA ALA A 177 -25.14 -23.29 -20.42
C ALA A 177 -23.89 -24.14 -20.73
N ILE A 178 -23.90 -24.91 -21.82
CA ILE A 178 -22.75 -25.70 -22.26
C ILE A 178 -21.63 -24.78 -22.76
N ALA A 179 -21.96 -23.70 -23.47
CA ALA A 179 -20.98 -22.71 -23.92
C ALA A 179 -20.27 -22.03 -22.74
N ILE A 180 -21.01 -21.66 -21.69
CA ILE A 180 -20.46 -21.11 -20.44
C ILE A 180 -19.52 -22.11 -19.78
N LEU A 181 -19.92 -23.37 -19.66
CA LEU A 181 -19.09 -24.43 -19.08
C LEU A 181 -17.78 -24.62 -19.87
N ALA A 182 -17.83 -24.62 -21.20
CA ALA A 182 -16.64 -24.70 -22.05
C ALA A 182 -15.76 -23.44 -21.95
N TYR A 183 -16.36 -22.25 -21.86
CA TYR A 183 -15.63 -21.00 -21.65
C TYR A 183 -14.86 -21.01 -20.32
N THR A 184 -15.54 -21.35 -19.22
CA THR A 184 -14.92 -21.37 -17.88
C THR A 184 -13.83 -22.42 -17.77
N LYS A 185 -13.99 -23.60 -18.38
CA LYS A 185 -12.91 -24.61 -18.48
C LYS A 185 -11.67 -24.07 -19.21
N ARG A 186 -11.86 -23.36 -20.32
CA ARG A 186 -10.75 -22.71 -21.06
C ARG A 186 -10.09 -21.62 -20.24
N LEU A 187 -10.87 -20.81 -19.52
CA LEU A 187 -10.36 -19.75 -18.66
C LEU A 187 -9.55 -20.31 -17.49
N ALA A 188 -10.06 -21.35 -16.82
CA ALA A 188 -9.37 -22.05 -15.75
C ALA A 188 -8.05 -22.67 -16.22
N LYS A 189 -8.01 -23.25 -17.43
CA LYS A 189 -6.75 -23.78 -18.01
C LYS A 189 -5.69 -22.69 -18.25
N LYS A 190 -6.11 -21.50 -18.71
CA LYS A 190 -5.18 -20.40 -19.02
C LYS A 190 -4.71 -19.65 -17.78
N ARG A 191 -5.58 -19.41 -16.81
CA ARG A 191 -5.32 -18.47 -15.69
C ARG A 191 -5.57 -19.05 -14.30
N GLY A 192 -6.00 -20.31 -14.19
CA GLY A 192 -6.42 -20.91 -12.93
C GLY A 192 -5.29 -21.18 -11.93
N SER A 193 -4.02 -21.24 -12.36
CA SER A 193 -2.88 -21.33 -11.45
C SER A 193 -2.47 -19.97 -10.87
N THR A 194 -2.72 -18.89 -11.60
CA THR A 194 -2.32 -17.53 -11.22
C THR A 194 -3.36 -16.82 -10.35
N ILE A 195 -4.66 -17.07 -10.59
CA ILE A 195 -5.75 -16.31 -9.94
C ILE A 195 -6.71 -17.26 -9.20
N PRO A 196 -6.74 -17.22 -7.85
CA PRO A 196 -7.60 -18.09 -7.03
C PRO A 196 -9.10 -17.92 -7.31
N ILE A 197 -9.55 -16.69 -7.58
CA ILE A 197 -10.95 -16.38 -7.85
C ILE A 197 -11.47 -17.16 -9.07
N ILE A 198 -10.66 -17.29 -10.12
CA ILE A 198 -11.03 -18.06 -11.31
C ILE A 198 -11.21 -19.56 -10.98
N LYS A 199 -10.41 -20.09 -10.05
CA LYS A 199 -10.55 -21.48 -9.57
C LYS A 199 -11.89 -21.67 -8.83
N ILE A 200 -12.28 -20.70 -7.99
CA ILE A 200 -13.57 -20.72 -7.30
C ILE A 200 -14.72 -20.67 -8.29
N ILE A 201 -14.71 -19.72 -9.23
CA ILE A 201 -15.73 -19.60 -10.28
C ILE A 201 -15.82 -20.89 -11.09
N SER A 202 -14.68 -21.47 -11.48
CA SER A 202 -14.67 -22.75 -12.20
C SER A 202 -15.26 -23.90 -11.38
N SER A 203 -15.04 -23.93 -10.06
CA SER A 203 -15.63 -24.95 -9.19
C SER A 203 -17.15 -24.80 -9.08
N GLN A 204 -17.66 -23.57 -8.99
CA GLN A 204 -19.09 -23.27 -8.95
C GLN A 204 -19.78 -23.62 -10.27
N VAL A 205 -19.21 -23.20 -11.40
CA VAL A 205 -19.72 -23.54 -12.75
C VAL A 205 -19.71 -25.06 -12.97
N ASN A 206 -18.71 -25.79 -12.48
CA ASN A 206 -18.70 -27.25 -12.56
C ASN A 206 -19.78 -27.90 -11.68
N ALA A 207 -20.06 -27.34 -10.49
CA ALA A 207 -21.14 -27.83 -9.63
C ALA A 207 -22.51 -27.67 -10.31
N VAL A 208 -22.79 -26.49 -10.89
CA VAL A 208 -23.99 -26.21 -11.70
C VAL A 208 -24.02 -27.09 -12.96
N GLY A 209 -22.87 -27.31 -13.60
CA GLY A 209 -22.72 -28.23 -14.73
C GLY A 209 -23.08 -29.68 -14.40
N SER A 210 -22.74 -30.16 -13.21
CA SER A 210 -23.17 -31.49 -12.74
C SER A 210 -24.69 -31.58 -12.64
N GLN A 211 -25.37 -30.52 -12.18
CA GLN A 211 -26.83 -30.49 -12.12
C GLN A 211 -27.46 -30.55 -13.53
N LEU A 212 -26.91 -29.82 -14.50
CA LEU A 212 -27.32 -29.92 -15.91
C LEU A 212 -27.21 -31.36 -16.43
N ILE A 213 -26.08 -32.03 -16.16
CA ILE A 213 -25.87 -33.41 -16.60
C ILE A 213 -26.89 -34.34 -15.95
N HIS A 214 -27.18 -34.16 -14.65
CA HIS A 214 -28.22 -34.93 -13.96
C HIS A 214 -29.61 -34.72 -14.57
N GLN A 215 -29.98 -33.48 -14.91
CA GLN A 215 -31.25 -33.18 -15.57
C GLN A 215 -31.35 -33.82 -16.96
N LEU A 216 -30.29 -33.72 -17.78
CA LEU A 216 -30.25 -34.38 -19.10
C LEU A 216 -30.32 -35.91 -18.98
N CYS A 217 -29.65 -36.50 -17.99
CA CYS A 217 -29.74 -37.93 -17.70
C CYS A 217 -31.15 -38.35 -17.28
N ASN A 218 -31.83 -37.55 -16.48
CA ASN A 218 -33.21 -37.80 -16.07
C ASN A 218 -34.19 -37.66 -17.24
N GLN A 219 -33.93 -36.71 -18.15
CA GLN A 219 -34.70 -36.58 -19.38
C GLN A 219 -34.59 -37.86 -20.23
N LEU A 220 -33.41 -38.46 -20.35
CA LEU A 220 -33.22 -39.75 -21.07
C LEU A 220 -33.96 -40.94 -20.44
N ARG A 221 -34.25 -40.90 -19.13
CA ARG A 221 -35.04 -41.94 -18.44
C ARG A 221 -36.54 -41.81 -18.72
N SER A 222 -36.98 -40.66 -19.22
CA SER A 222 -38.38 -40.43 -19.57
C SER A 222 -38.70 -40.96 -20.98
N PRO A 223 -39.96 -41.27 -21.29
CA PRO A 223 -40.38 -41.54 -22.66
C PRO A 223 -40.17 -40.28 -23.51
N LEU A 224 -39.34 -40.38 -24.56
CA LEU A 224 -38.98 -39.25 -25.42
C LEU A 224 -39.16 -39.64 -26.89
N SER A 225 -39.48 -38.64 -27.72
CA SER A 225 -39.41 -38.80 -29.16
C SER A 225 -37.95 -38.86 -29.66
N LEU A 226 -37.73 -39.54 -30.78
CA LEU A 226 -36.41 -39.69 -31.41
C LEU A 226 -35.66 -38.34 -31.59
N PRO A 227 -36.28 -37.24 -32.06
CA PRO A 227 -35.58 -35.97 -32.24
C PRO A 227 -35.07 -35.36 -30.92
N ILE A 228 -35.84 -35.46 -29.85
CA ILE A 228 -35.45 -34.94 -28.53
C ILE A 228 -34.33 -35.81 -27.94
N CYS A 229 -34.43 -37.13 -28.11
CA CYS A 229 -33.39 -38.07 -27.71
C CYS A 229 -32.03 -37.72 -28.34
N ILE A 230 -32.00 -37.48 -29.65
CA ILE A 230 -30.78 -37.10 -30.36
C ILE A 230 -30.23 -35.78 -29.81
N LYS A 231 -31.08 -34.75 -29.62
CA LYS A 231 -30.66 -33.46 -29.06
C LYS A 231 -30.03 -33.60 -27.67
N VAL A 232 -30.67 -34.34 -26.76
CA VAL A 232 -30.16 -34.54 -25.39
C VAL A 232 -28.81 -35.26 -25.40
N VAL A 233 -28.64 -36.26 -26.26
CA VAL A 233 -27.36 -36.96 -26.40
C VAL A 233 -26.27 -36.06 -26.99
N VAL A 234 -26.60 -35.21 -27.96
CA VAL A 234 -25.67 -34.21 -28.51
C VAL A 234 -25.24 -33.22 -27.43
N PHE A 235 -26.17 -32.74 -26.59
CA PHE A 235 -25.84 -31.89 -25.44
C PHE A 235 -24.91 -32.60 -24.46
N LEU A 236 -25.23 -33.83 -24.06
CA LEU A 236 -24.35 -34.63 -23.20
C LEU A 236 -22.95 -34.83 -23.79
N ARG A 237 -22.84 -35.06 -25.10
CA ARG A 237 -21.55 -35.16 -25.80
C ARG A 237 -20.78 -33.85 -25.72
N ARG A 238 -21.43 -32.71 -25.96
CA ARG A 238 -20.81 -31.37 -25.92
C ARG A 238 -20.36 -30.92 -24.53
N THR A 239 -20.91 -31.49 -23.45
CA THR A 239 -20.39 -31.22 -22.09
C THR A 239 -18.96 -31.74 -21.89
N GLY A 240 -18.55 -32.74 -22.68
CA GLY A 240 -17.22 -33.35 -22.64
C GLY A 240 -16.91 -34.09 -21.34
N VAL A 241 -17.94 -34.52 -20.59
CA VAL A 241 -17.77 -35.26 -19.33
C VAL A 241 -17.69 -36.77 -19.54
N PHE A 242 -18.40 -37.31 -20.53
CA PHE A 242 -18.41 -38.74 -20.83
C PHE A 242 -17.58 -39.05 -22.07
N THR A 243 -16.85 -40.16 -22.04
CA THR A 243 -16.32 -40.78 -23.24
C THR A 243 -17.46 -41.36 -24.09
N GLU A 244 -17.20 -41.63 -25.38
CA GLU A 244 -18.23 -42.18 -26.28
C GLU A 244 -18.78 -43.53 -25.76
N GLN A 245 -17.92 -44.37 -25.19
CA GLN A 245 -18.30 -45.67 -24.62
C GLN A 245 -19.17 -45.50 -23.38
N GLU A 246 -18.78 -44.61 -22.46
CA GLU A 246 -19.55 -44.31 -21.25
C GLU A 246 -20.91 -43.70 -21.59
N LEU A 247 -20.96 -42.81 -22.58
CA LEU A 247 -22.21 -42.19 -23.04
C LEU A 247 -23.19 -43.24 -23.59
N ARG A 248 -22.69 -44.19 -24.41
CA ARG A 248 -23.49 -45.31 -24.93
C ARG A 248 -24.01 -46.21 -23.80
N LEU A 249 -23.16 -46.52 -22.81
CA LEU A 249 -23.56 -47.31 -21.65
C LEU A 249 -24.61 -46.58 -20.81
N LYS A 250 -24.41 -45.30 -20.51
CA LYS A 250 -25.36 -44.46 -19.76
C LYS A 250 -26.70 -44.32 -20.50
N PHE A 251 -26.66 -44.20 -21.82
CA PHE A 251 -27.86 -44.20 -22.66
C PHE A 251 -28.64 -45.52 -22.50
N LEU A 252 -27.98 -46.66 -22.67
CA LEU A 252 -28.61 -47.98 -22.53
C LEU A 252 -29.17 -48.19 -21.12
N GLN A 253 -28.43 -47.79 -20.08
CA GLN A 253 -28.91 -47.82 -18.70
C GLN A 253 -30.18 -46.99 -18.51
N ALA A 254 -30.18 -45.72 -18.97
CA ALA A 254 -31.34 -44.83 -18.83
C ALA A 254 -32.57 -45.36 -19.57
N ARG A 255 -32.38 -45.89 -20.78
CA ARG A 255 -33.46 -46.51 -21.57
C ARG A 255 -33.95 -47.83 -20.98
N THR A 256 -33.08 -48.61 -20.37
CA THR A 256 -33.48 -49.83 -19.64
C THR A 256 -34.34 -49.48 -18.42
N THR A 257 -33.99 -48.44 -17.67
CA THR A 257 -34.82 -47.92 -16.57
C THR A 257 -36.18 -47.45 -17.09
N CYS A 258 -36.22 -46.70 -18.18
CA CYS A 258 -37.47 -46.27 -18.82
C CYS A 258 -38.38 -47.45 -19.18
N LEU A 259 -37.82 -48.51 -19.78
CA LEU A 259 -38.54 -49.72 -20.15
C LEU A 259 -39.11 -50.44 -18.92
N ILE A 260 -38.34 -50.52 -17.82
CA ILE A 260 -38.82 -51.10 -16.57
C ILE A 260 -39.99 -50.29 -15.99
N ASP A 261 -39.89 -48.96 -15.99
CA ASP A 261 -40.93 -48.07 -15.48
C ASP A 261 -42.22 -48.14 -16.34
N GLN A 262 -42.08 -48.24 -17.66
CA GLN A 262 -43.19 -48.43 -18.58
C GLN A 262 -43.83 -49.82 -18.45
N LEU A 263 -43.05 -50.86 -18.17
CA LEU A 263 -43.59 -52.18 -17.84
C LEU A 263 -44.35 -52.17 -16.53
N ALA A 264 -43.80 -51.53 -15.49
CA ALA A 264 -44.46 -51.41 -14.19
C ALA A 264 -45.79 -50.66 -14.31
N SER A 265 -45.81 -49.50 -14.98
CA SER A 265 -47.03 -48.72 -15.22
C SER A 265 -48.02 -49.44 -16.13
N GLY A 266 -47.55 -50.04 -17.23
CA GLY A 266 -48.40 -50.75 -18.19
C GLY A 266 -49.03 -52.04 -17.67
N LEU A 267 -48.42 -52.68 -16.67
CA LEU A 267 -48.98 -53.86 -15.99
C LEU A 267 -49.93 -53.50 -14.85
N THR A 268 -49.88 -52.26 -14.36
CA THR A 268 -50.72 -51.75 -13.26
C THR A 268 -51.93 -50.93 -13.75
N ALA A 269 -51.97 -50.58 -15.05
CA ALA A 269 -53.04 -49.79 -15.66
C ALA A 269 -54.44 -50.46 -15.50
N PRO A 270 -55.47 -49.72 -15.02
CA PRO A 270 -56.84 -50.24 -14.91
C PRO A 270 -57.41 -50.64 -16.27
N ARG A 271 -58.12 -51.77 -16.32
CA ARG A 271 -58.67 -52.28 -17.57
C ARG A 271 -59.95 -51.55 -17.95
N VAL A 272 -60.05 -51.19 -19.23
CA VAL A 272 -61.29 -50.67 -19.85
C VAL A 272 -62.48 -51.63 -19.64
N SER A 273 -62.23 -52.94 -19.48
CA SER A 273 -63.27 -53.96 -19.24
C SER A 273 -63.82 -54.01 -17.81
N GLU A 274 -63.18 -53.39 -16.82
CA GLU A 274 -63.61 -53.40 -15.40
C GLU A 274 -64.37 -52.12 -15.00
N VAL A 275 -64.33 -51.06 -15.80
CA VAL A 275 -65.07 -49.81 -15.55
C VAL A 275 -66.57 -49.97 -15.85
N GLY A 276 -66.94 -50.88 -16.76
CA GLY A 276 -68.33 -51.12 -17.17
C GLY A 276 -69.10 -52.21 -16.39
N ARG A 277 -68.54 -52.81 -15.33
CA ARG A 277 -69.22 -53.86 -14.54
C ARG A 277 -69.18 -53.57 -13.03
N LYS A 278 -69.56 -52.35 -12.63
CA LYS A 278 -69.64 -51.97 -11.20
C LYS A 278 -71.06 -51.92 -10.64
N GLU A 279 -72.06 -52.33 -11.40
CA GLU A 279 -73.42 -52.45 -10.88
C GLU A 279 -73.96 -53.82 -11.28
N ILE A 280 -73.85 -54.78 -10.36
CA ILE A 280 -74.82 -55.84 -10.05
C ILE A 280 -74.16 -56.73 -8.97
N ASP A 281 -74.62 -56.51 -7.73
CA ASP A 281 -74.61 -57.39 -6.56
C ASP A 281 -73.31 -58.01 -6.03
N ASP A 282 -72.67 -57.30 -5.10
CA ASP A 282 -71.65 -57.81 -4.18
C ASP A 282 -72.23 -58.00 -2.76
N HIS A 283 -73.21 -58.89 -2.59
CA HIS A 283 -73.58 -59.40 -1.26
C HIS A 283 -73.95 -60.89 -1.33
N LYS A 284 -72.92 -61.74 -1.44
CA LYS A 284 -72.84 -63.17 -1.03
C LYS A 284 -72.11 -64.00 -2.08
N THR A 285 -70.78 -64.01 -2.05
CA THR A 285 -70.06 -65.28 -2.22
C THR A 285 -68.65 -65.15 -1.67
N GLY A 286 -68.39 -65.90 -0.60
CA GLY A 286 -67.04 -66.13 -0.11
C GLY A 286 -66.20 -66.85 -1.17
N GLY A 287 -64.99 -66.36 -1.38
CA GLY A 287 -63.81 -67.21 -1.33
C GLY A 287 -63.62 -68.27 -2.42
N PHE A 288 -64.01 -68.06 -3.68
CA PHE A 288 -63.44 -68.82 -4.80
C PHE A 288 -63.16 -67.90 -5.99
N ARG A 289 -61.89 -67.53 -6.20
CA ARG A 289 -61.45 -66.89 -7.45
C ARG A 289 -61.71 -67.89 -8.58
N ASN A 290 -62.57 -67.53 -9.53
CA ASN A 290 -62.81 -68.34 -10.73
C ASN A 290 -61.44 -68.64 -11.42
N PRO A 291 -61.04 -69.93 -11.56
CA PRO A 291 -59.76 -70.30 -12.16
C PRO A 291 -59.60 -69.79 -13.60
N ASP A 292 -60.71 -69.62 -14.32
CA ASP A 292 -60.69 -69.06 -15.68
C ASP A 292 -60.37 -67.56 -15.68
N ARG A 293 -60.80 -66.81 -14.63
CA ARG A 293 -60.39 -65.41 -14.45
C ARG A 293 -58.89 -65.32 -14.17
N ALA A 294 -58.34 -66.18 -13.31
CA ALA A 294 -56.90 -66.19 -13.02
C ALA A 294 -56.04 -66.56 -14.24
N ARG A 295 -56.51 -67.50 -15.09
CA ARG A 295 -55.86 -67.86 -16.36
C ARG A 295 -55.89 -66.73 -17.38
N TYR A 296 -57.05 -66.09 -17.54
CA TYR A 296 -57.20 -64.92 -18.43
C TYR A 296 -56.34 -63.73 -17.95
N GLU A 297 -56.27 -63.50 -16.65
CA GLU A 297 -55.40 -62.50 -16.01
C GLU A 297 -53.92 -62.73 -16.29
N ALA A 298 -53.46 -63.99 -16.20
CA ALA A 298 -52.08 -64.36 -16.49
C ALA A 298 -51.78 -64.21 -18.00
N TYR A 299 -52.69 -64.65 -18.86
CA TYR A 299 -52.58 -64.49 -20.30
C TYR A 299 -52.50 -63.02 -20.72
N TRP A 300 -53.40 -62.17 -20.21
CA TRP A 300 -53.39 -60.74 -20.49
C TRP A 300 -52.09 -60.06 -20.04
N ARG A 301 -51.60 -60.38 -18.82
CA ARG A 301 -50.32 -59.84 -18.33
C ARG A 301 -49.14 -60.28 -19.20
N ALA A 302 -49.12 -61.54 -19.63
CA ALA A 302 -48.08 -62.06 -20.51
C ALA A 302 -48.09 -61.35 -21.87
N THR A 303 -49.26 -61.27 -22.53
CA THR A 303 -49.43 -60.61 -23.82
C THR A 303 -49.07 -59.12 -23.74
N ARG A 304 -49.53 -58.40 -22.71
CA ARG A 304 -49.22 -56.98 -22.53
C ARG A 304 -47.73 -56.74 -22.26
N ARG A 305 -47.09 -57.60 -21.47
CA ARG A 305 -45.64 -57.55 -21.23
C ARG A 305 -44.86 -57.73 -22.52
N VAL A 306 -45.23 -58.71 -23.36
CA VAL A 306 -44.59 -58.94 -24.67
C VAL A 306 -44.77 -57.74 -25.59
N GLU A 307 -45.98 -57.18 -25.65
CA GLU A 307 -46.29 -56.02 -26.49
C GLU A 307 -45.46 -54.78 -26.12
N ILE A 308 -45.46 -54.40 -24.83
CA ILE A 308 -44.70 -53.25 -24.33
C ILE A 308 -43.20 -53.48 -24.58
N THR A 309 -42.68 -54.66 -24.23
CA THR A 309 -41.26 -54.98 -24.41
C THR A 309 -40.85 -54.90 -25.88
N ARG A 310 -41.66 -55.42 -26.80
CA ARG A 310 -41.38 -55.40 -28.24
C ARG A 310 -41.30 -53.97 -28.77
N VAL A 311 -42.30 -53.13 -28.45
CA VAL A 311 -42.35 -51.74 -28.94
C VAL A 311 -41.19 -50.92 -28.39
N GLN A 312 -40.91 -51.06 -27.09
CA GLN A 312 -39.87 -50.27 -26.44
C GLN A 312 -38.47 -50.74 -26.84
N LEU A 313 -38.21 -52.04 -26.97
CA LEU A 313 -36.94 -52.52 -27.51
C LEU A 313 -36.71 -52.04 -28.94
N PHE A 314 -37.74 -52.04 -29.79
CA PHE A 314 -37.63 -51.51 -31.15
C PHE A 314 -37.25 -50.02 -31.14
N ASP A 315 -37.91 -49.21 -30.31
CA ASP A 315 -37.58 -47.78 -30.18
C ASP A 315 -36.17 -47.57 -29.63
N ILE A 316 -35.76 -48.30 -28.59
CA ILE A 316 -34.40 -48.22 -28.02
C ILE A 316 -33.34 -48.59 -29.05
N VAL A 317 -33.53 -49.67 -29.82
CA VAL A 317 -32.60 -50.09 -30.87
C VAL A 317 -32.52 -49.03 -31.98
N THR A 318 -33.66 -48.48 -32.39
CA THR A 318 -33.73 -47.43 -33.41
C THR A 318 -32.99 -46.17 -32.93
N GLN A 319 -33.27 -45.71 -31.71
CA GLN A 319 -32.60 -44.56 -31.11
C GLN A 319 -31.10 -44.80 -30.91
N TYR A 320 -30.71 -45.98 -30.42
CA TYR A 320 -29.31 -46.33 -30.23
C TYR A 320 -28.53 -46.31 -31.55
N ARG A 321 -29.13 -46.86 -32.62
CA ARG A 321 -28.55 -46.83 -33.95
C ARG A 321 -28.30 -45.40 -34.42
N GLN A 322 -29.30 -44.53 -34.30
CA GLN A 322 -29.17 -43.12 -34.66
C GLN A 322 -28.12 -42.41 -33.79
N VAL A 323 -28.11 -42.65 -32.48
CA VAL A 323 -27.10 -42.07 -31.58
C VAL A 323 -25.67 -42.53 -31.92
N SER A 324 -25.50 -43.77 -32.36
CA SER A 324 -24.20 -44.35 -32.70
C SER A 324 -23.71 -43.97 -34.10
N GLU A 325 -24.61 -43.77 -35.07
CA GLU A 325 -24.27 -43.40 -36.45
C GLU A 325 -23.97 -41.89 -36.57
N TYR A 326 -24.66 -41.04 -35.81
CA TYR A 326 -24.46 -39.59 -35.86
C TYR A 326 -23.29 -39.14 -34.97
N LYS A 327 -22.09 -39.21 -35.55
CA LYS A 327 -20.90 -38.48 -35.07
C LYS A 327 -20.94 -37.04 -35.60
N PHE A 328 -21.72 -36.18 -34.94
CA PHE A 328 -21.43 -34.75 -34.90
C PHE A 328 -20.49 -34.48 -33.72
#